data_AF-A0A0S2I432-F1
#
_entry.id   AF-A0A0S2I432-F1
#
_cell.length_a   1.000
_cell.length_b   1.000
_cell.length_c   1.000
_cell.angle_alpha   90.00
_cell.angle_beta   90.00
_cell.angle_gamma   90.00
#
_symmetry.space_group_name_H-M   'P 1'
#
loop_
_entity.id
_entity.type
_entity.pdbx_description
1 polymer ?
#
loop_
_entity_poly.entity_id
_entity_poly.type
_entity_poly.pdbx_seq_one_letter_code
_entity_poly.pdbx_strand_id
1 'polypeptide(L)'
;MRVSIISWLFIFIVGLTGCATLNQSEINQANRVQPDSLELTPMLDIYGQRIDIVRNKTDRDRSTEGEGSEEVPYHDAGFYLGNGLFYDLNGNLCLLIPKIMGIKNDQPFHITKKDHTTLFNRITALKRDNNSFTARIKKGIGFSAHYNIHQTDSVTELIKGKLSNQKLVLNTNGDYEYERALAGEDIQKTARGYYIKNLLNRDDYIKKDHALVLKNDLTIRHRKNAIEILKLGWGKEQLLYQMIFTENAILIYNNKYTGYKIAFENQNTLEVYNNQRLIKTYQKK
;
A
#
# COMPACT_ATOMS: atom_id res chain seq x y z
N MET A 1 -26.75 32.93 42.98
CA MET A 1 -26.68 32.02 41.82
C MET A 1 -25.28 31.44 41.73
N ARG A 2 -25.10 30.17 42.09
CA ARG A 2 -23.82 29.46 41.96
C ARG A 2 -23.78 28.85 40.56
N VAL A 3 -23.20 29.58 39.60
CA VAL A 3 -22.92 29.02 38.28
C VAL A 3 -21.76 28.05 38.46
N SER A 4 -22.07 26.78 38.22
CA SER A 4 -21.23 25.62 38.50
C SER A 4 -19.92 25.67 37.70
N ILE A 5 -18.81 25.60 38.43
CA ILE A 5 -17.42 25.46 37.95
C ILE A 5 -17.26 24.23 37.01
N ILE A 6 -18.23 23.33 36.99
CA ILE A 6 -18.26 22.09 36.20
C ILE A 6 -18.32 22.35 34.69
N SER A 7 -18.87 23.47 34.22
CA SER A 7 -18.94 23.76 32.77
C SER A 7 -17.60 24.15 32.13
N TRP A 8 -16.64 24.68 32.90
CA TRP A 8 -15.31 25.01 32.37
C TRP A 8 -14.39 23.79 32.24
N LEU A 9 -14.61 22.74 33.02
CA LEU A 9 -13.83 21.50 32.96
C LEU A 9 -14.15 20.68 31.69
N PHE A 10 -15.39 20.71 31.21
CA PHE A 10 -15.81 20.00 29.99
C PHE A 10 -15.26 20.64 28.71
N ILE A 11 -15.07 21.96 28.68
CA ILE A 11 -14.50 22.66 27.51
C ILE A 11 -12.99 22.41 27.39
N PHE A 12 -12.29 22.19 28.51
CA PHE A 12 -10.85 21.89 28.49
C PHE A 12 -10.51 20.46 28.05
N ILE A 13 -11.40 19.49 28.32
CA ILE A 13 -11.20 18.08 27.94
C ILE A 13 -11.41 17.85 26.43
N VAL A 14 -12.20 18.68 25.75
CA VAL A 14 -12.42 18.58 24.29
C VAL A 14 -11.26 19.20 23.48
N GLY A 15 -10.39 20.00 24.11
CA GLY A 15 -9.22 20.63 23.47
C GLY A 15 -7.98 19.75 23.32
N LEU A 16 -7.97 18.54 23.92
CA LEU A 16 -6.84 17.60 23.88
C LEU A 16 -7.01 16.46 22.86
N THR A 17 -8.02 16.51 21.99
CA THR A 17 -8.01 15.72 20.75
C THR A 17 -7.10 16.38 19.71
N GLY A 18 -5.89 16.77 20.14
CA GLY A 18 -4.83 17.14 19.23
C GLY A 18 -4.68 16.01 18.22
N CYS A 19 -4.76 16.32 16.93
CA CYS A 19 -4.50 15.36 15.87
C CYS A 19 -3.15 14.70 16.17
N ALA A 20 -3.18 13.46 16.66
CA ALA A 20 -1.96 12.76 17.02
C ALA A 20 -1.06 12.71 15.80
N THR A 21 0.21 13.07 15.96
CA THR A 21 1.27 12.93 14.95
C THR A 21 2.23 11.84 15.41
N LEU A 22 3.07 11.34 14.51
CA LEU A 22 4.18 10.48 14.91
C LEU A 22 5.12 11.21 15.87
N ASN A 23 5.82 10.45 16.70
CA ASN A 23 6.78 11.01 17.64
C ASN A 23 7.97 11.62 16.86
N GLN A 24 8.05 12.94 16.85
CA GLN A 24 9.09 13.67 16.12
C GLN A 24 10.49 13.41 16.70
N SER A 25 10.62 13.22 18.01
CA SER A 25 11.91 12.88 18.64
C SER A 25 12.39 11.53 18.15
N GLU A 26 11.49 10.54 18.07
CA GLU A 26 11.79 9.22 17.51
C GLU A 26 12.29 9.33 16.06
N ILE A 27 11.63 10.12 15.21
CA ILE A 27 12.01 10.30 13.80
C ILE A 27 13.38 10.98 13.66
N ASN A 28 13.66 11.98 14.49
CA ASN A 28 14.90 12.75 14.43
C ASN A 28 16.10 11.98 14.97
N GLN A 29 15.89 11.10 15.96
CA GLN A 29 16.92 10.28 16.61
C GLN A 29 17.01 8.86 16.02
N ALA A 30 16.16 8.52 15.06
CA ALA A 30 16.14 7.21 14.43
C ALA A 30 17.47 6.87 13.77
N ASN A 31 18.02 5.69 14.10
CA ASN A 31 19.17 5.11 13.41
C ASN A 31 18.72 4.62 12.02
N ARG A 32 19.00 5.42 11.00
CA ARG A 32 18.50 5.19 9.64
C ARG A 32 19.35 4.16 8.90
N VAL A 33 18.71 3.10 8.43
CA VAL A 33 19.28 2.10 7.53
C VAL A 33 19.07 2.56 6.09
N GLN A 34 20.03 2.27 5.22
CA GLN A 34 19.93 2.57 3.80
C GLN A 34 18.82 1.71 3.17
N PRO A 35 17.80 2.30 2.52
CA PRO A 35 16.81 1.53 1.77
C PRO A 35 17.42 0.83 0.56
N ASP A 36 16.80 -0.28 0.17
CA ASP A 36 17.12 -1.00 -1.05
C ASP A 36 16.88 -0.13 -2.29
N SER A 37 17.52 -0.50 -3.41
CA SER A 37 17.34 0.22 -4.67
C SER A 37 15.87 0.23 -5.12
N LEU A 38 15.47 1.31 -5.79
CA LEU A 38 14.15 1.37 -6.41
C LEU A 38 14.08 0.43 -7.62
N GLU A 39 12.99 -0.31 -7.70
CA GLU A 39 12.67 -1.23 -8.78
C GLU A 39 11.50 -0.73 -9.61
N LEU A 40 11.31 -1.30 -10.79
CA LEU A 40 10.09 -1.08 -11.57
C LEU A 40 9.78 -2.42 -12.23
N THR A 41 9.05 -3.25 -11.51
CA THR A 41 8.83 -4.65 -11.90
C THR A 41 7.33 -4.92 -11.93
N PRO A 42 6.74 -5.23 -13.10
CA PRO A 42 5.35 -5.65 -13.18
C PRO A 42 5.07 -6.83 -12.23
N MET A 43 3.98 -6.75 -11.49
CA MET A 43 3.62 -7.74 -10.48
C MET A 43 2.10 -7.78 -10.24
N LEU A 44 1.57 -8.95 -9.87
CA LEU A 44 0.25 -9.09 -9.26
C LEU A 44 0.35 -9.06 -7.72
N ASP A 45 -0.43 -8.20 -7.07
CA ASP A 45 -0.70 -8.30 -5.64
C ASP A 45 -1.69 -9.43 -5.37
N ILE A 46 -1.13 -10.61 -5.12
CA ILE A 46 -1.86 -11.85 -4.86
C ILE A 46 -2.68 -11.77 -3.57
N TYR A 47 -2.20 -11.05 -2.56
CA TYR A 47 -2.68 -11.17 -1.19
C TYR A 47 -3.66 -10.06 -0.79
N GLY A 48 -3.64 -8.92 -1.49
CA GLY A 48 -4.52 -7.79 -1.20
C GLY A 48 -4.30 -7.20 0.20
N GLN A 49 -3.13 -7.44 0.81
CA GLN A 49 -2.80 -6.96 2.15
C GLN A 49 -1.94 -5.72 2.08
N ARG A 50 -2.62 -4.56 2.09
CA ARG A 50 -2.04 -3.25 1.83
C ARG A 50 -2.09 -2.32 3.04
N ILE A 51 -1.10 -1.43 3.14
CA ILE A 51 -1.20 -0.15 3.85
C ILE A 51 -1.18 0.95 2.80
N ASP A 52 -2.23 1.75 2.72
CA ASP A 52 -2.28 2.84 1.74
C ASP A 52 -1.37 3.98 2.17
N ILE A 53 -0.56 4.47 1.23
CA ILE A 53 0.22 5.70 1.40
C ILE A 53 -0.45 6.84 0.63
N VAL A 54 -0.74 6.61 -0.65
CA VAL A 54 -1.46 7.56 -1.51
C VAL A 54 -2.60 6.83 -2.21
N ARG A 55 -3.82 7.21 -1.85
CA ARG A 55 -5.05 6.69 -2.47
C ARG A 55 -5.48 7.60 -3.62
N ASN A 56 -5.67 7.03 -4.80
CA ASN A 56 -6.19 7.80 -5.93
C ASN A 56 -7.69 8.08 -5.73
N LYS A 57 -8.15 9.22 -6.24
CA LYS A 57 -9.55 9.65 -6.12
C LYS A 57 -10.07 10.13 -7.46
N THR A 58 -11.35 9.89 -7.72
CA THR A 58 -12.09 10.42 -8.87
C THR A 58 -13.18 11.34 -8.37
N ASP A 59 -13.50 12.37 -9.16
CA ASP A 59 -14.63 13.24 -8.89
C ASP A 59 -15.92 12.44 -9.09
N ARG A 60 -16.90 12.62 -8.20
CA ARG A 60 -18.26 12.12 -8.42
C ARG A 60 -18.98 13.03 -9.39
N ASP A 61 -19.66 12.43 -10.37
CA ASP A 61 -20.48 13.16 -11.32
C ASP A 61 -21.65 13.87 -10.62
N ARG A 62 -21.89 15.11 -11.04
CA ARG A 62 -22.81 16.10 -10.45
C ARG A 62 -24.29 15.72 -10.40
N SER A 63 -24.69 14.58 -10.96
CA SER A 63 -26.10 14.37 -11.31
C SER A 63 -27.04 14.04 -10.15
N THR A 64 -26.56 13.63 -8.96
CA THR A 64 -27.50 13.20 -7.90
C THR A 64 -27.15 13.51 -6.43
N GLU A 65 -25.89 13.72 -6.01
CA GLU A 65 -25.57 13.78 -4.56
C GLU A 65 -24.44 14.75 -4.15
N GLY A 66 -24.36 15.93 -4.77
CA GLY A 66 -23.42 16.99 -4.37
C GLY A 66 -21.97 16.75 -4.81
N GLU A 67 -21.14 17.80 -4.71
CA GLU A 67 -19.71 17.72 -5.06
C GLU A 67 -18.96 16.85 -4.05
N GLY A 68 -18.17 15.89 -4.55
CA GLY A 68 -17.37 15.01 -3.72
C GLY A 68 -16.37 14.20 -4.54
N SER A 69 -15.34 13.68 -3.87
CA SER A 69 -14.37 12.76 -4.45
C SER A 69 -14.58 11.36 -3.86
N GLU A 70 -14.50 10.32 -4.67
CA GLU A 70 -14.49 8.95 -4.20
C GLU A 70 -13.17 8.24 -4.45
N GLU A 71 -12.84 7.27 -3.60
CA GLU A 71 -11.61 6.51 -3.74
C GLU A 71 -11.71 5.49 -4.87
N VAL A 72 -10.74 5.51 -5.78
CA VAL A 72 -10.68 4.56 -6.88
C VAL A 72 -10.43 3.15 -6.32
N PRO A 73 -11.17 2.11 -6.73
CA PRO A 73 -10.92 0.74 -6.27
C PRO A 73 -9.47 0.30 -6.47
N TYR A 74 -9.00 -0.65 -5.65
CA TYR A 74 -7.68 -1.24 -5.88
C TYR A 74 -7.63 -2.00 -7.20
N HIS A 75 -6.47 -1.94 -7.85
CA HIS A 75 -6.11 -2.85 -8.92
C HIS A 75 -5.13 -3.92 -8.40
N ASP A 76 -5.28 -5.17 -8.84
CA ASP A 76 -4.41 -6.26 -8.40
C ASP A 76 -3.08 -6.25 -9.15
N ALA A 77 -3.09 -5.93 -10.45
CA ALA A 77 -1.87 -5.69 -11.21
C ALA A 77 -1.30 -4.30 -10.91
N GLY A 78 0.01 -4.16 -11.07
CA GLY A 78 0.75 -2.95 -10.83
C GLY A 78 2.25 -3.15 -10.98
N PHE A 79 3.01 -2.25 -10.39
CA PHE A 79 4.46 -2.28 -10.36
C PHE A 79 4.96 -2.37 -8.92
N TYR A 80 5.78 -3.38 -8.65
CA TYR A 80 6.61 -3.41 -7.44
C TYR A 80 7.77 -2.42 -7.61
N LEU A 81 7.95 -1.57 -6.60
CA LEU A 81 8.90 -0.46 -6.65
C LEU A 81 10.14 -0.67 -5.75
N GLY A 82 10.29 -1.85 -5.16
CA GLY A 82 11.28 -2.12 -4.11
C GLY A 82 10.79 -1.70 -2.72
N ASN A 83 11.48 -2.13 -1.66
CA ASN A 83 11.20 -1.75 -0.26
C ASN A 83 9.75 -1.99 0.22
N GLY A 84 9.03 -2.92 -0.42
CA GLY A 84 7.62 -3.20 -0.12
C GLY A 84 6.61 -2.24 -0.78
N LEU A 85 7.07 -1.20 -1.48
CA LEU A 85 6.22 -0.27 -2.21
C LEU A 85 5.61 -0.93 -3.45
N PHE A 86 4.33 -0.67 -3.68
CA PHE A 86 3.59 -1.15 -4.84
C PHE A 86 2.67 -0.05 -5.36
N TYR A 87 2.69 0.16 -6.67
CA TYR A 87 1.84 1.12 -7.36
C TYR A 87 0.92 0.36 -8.31
N ASP A 88 -0.38 0.36 -7.99
CA ASP A 88 -1.35 -0.37 -8.79
C ASP A 88 -1.77 0.39 -10.06
N LEU A 89 -2.35 -0.33 -11.04
CA LEU A 89 -2.73 0.28 -12.32
C LEU A 89 -3.83 1.34 -12.20
N ASN A 90 -4.55 1.37 -11.07
CA ASN A 90 -5.52 2.41 -10.74
C ASN A 90 -4.89 3.63 -10.06
N GLY A 91 -3.57 3.63 -9.88
CA GLY A 91 -2.79 4.74 -9.39
C GLY A 91 -2.71 4.85 -7.86
N ASN A 92 -2.98 3.78 -7.14
CA ASN A 92 -2.83 3.74 -5.68
C ASN A 92 -1.40 3.32 -5.32
N LEU A 93 -0.73 4.13 -4.48
CA LEU A 93 0.55 3.77 -3.87
C LEU A 93 0.31 3.16 -2.49
N CYS A 94 0.78 1.94 -2.28
CA CYS A 94 0.65 1.23 -1.02
C CYS A 94 1.94 0.50 -0.64
N LEU A 95 1.96 0.02 0.60
CA LEU A 95 2.90 -0.99 1.06
C LEU A 95 2.25 -2.37 1.08
N LEU A 96 2.95 -3.36 0.53
CA LEU A 96 2.55 -4.76 0.60
C LEU A 96 3.05 -5.39 1.89
N ILE A 97 2.14 -5.71 2.81
CA ILE A 97 2.48 -6.31 4.11
C ILE A 97 3.32 -7.59 3.97
N PRO A 98 2.98 -8.56 3.09
CA PRO A 98 3.78 -9.79 2.99
C PRO A 98 5.22 -9.51 2.55
N LYS A 99 5.44 -8.54 1.66
CA LYS A 99 6.79 -8.15 1.22
C LYS A 99 7.59 -7.52 2.36
N ILE A 100 6.97 -6.65 3.15
CA ILE A 100 7.60 -6.05 4.34
C ILE A 100 7.94 -7.10 5.40
N MET A 101 7.12 -8.13 5.54
CA MET A 101 7.39 -9.27 6.43
C MET A 101 8.39 -10.30 5.84
N GLY A 102 9.04 -9.98 4.71
CA GLY A 102 10.01 -10.87 4.06
C GLY A 102 9.41 -12.15 3.49
N ILE A 103 8.09 -12.21 3.27
CA ILE A 103 7.40 -13.37 2.71
C ILE A 103 7.60 -13.37 1.20
N LYS A 104 8.26 -14.41 0.70
CA LYS A 104 8.39 -14.65 -0.73
C LYS A 104 7.08 -15.16 -1.31
N ASN A 105 6.81 -14.82 -2.58
CA ASN A 105 5.53 -15.13 -3.20
C ASN A 105 5.29 -16.65 -3.30
N ASP A 106 6.34 -17.46 -3.41
CA ASP A 106 6.30 -18.93 -3.57
C ASP A 106 6.23 -19.70 -2.24
N GLN A 107 6.40 -19.03 -1.10
CA GLN A 107 6.49 -19.71 0.19
C GLN A 107 5.13 -19.83 0.89
N PRO A 108 4.83 -21.00 1.50
CA PRO A 108 3.69 -21.14 2.40
C PRO A 108 3.83 -20.20 3.60
N PHE A 109 2.71 -19.65 4.06
CA PHE A 109 2.69 -18.86 5.28
C PHE A 109 1.33 -18.87 5.95
N HIS A 110 1.33 -18.54 7.24
CA HIS A 110 0.14 -18.27 8.01
C HIS A 110 0.33 -16.97 8.78
N ILE A 111 -0.49 -15.97 8.47
CA ILE A 111 -0.54 -14.70 9.21
C ILE A 111 -1.90 -14.55 9.87
N THR A 112 -1.92 -14.14 11.12
CA THR A 112 -3.12 -13.62 11.76
C THR A 112 -3.05 -12.11 11.79
N LYS A 113 -4.03 -11.45 11.17
CA LYS A 113 -4.23 -10.00 11.19
C LYS A 113 -5.32 -9.66 12.21
N LYS A 114 -5.02 -8.74 13.13
CA LYS A 114 -5.98 -8.13 14.04
C LYS A 114 -6.17 -6.66 13.67
N ASP A 115 -7.41 -6.24 13.47
CA ASP A 115 -7.79 -4.85 13.24
C ASP A 115 -8.28 -4.23 14.55
N HIS A 116 -7.69 -3.09 14.92
CA HIS A 116 -7.99 -2.36 16.16
C HIS A 116 -8.76 -1.06 15.88
N THR A 117 -9.17 -0.81 14.62
CA THR A 117 -9.94 0.39 14.27
C THR A 117 -11.43 0.24 14.60
N THR A 118 -11.92 -1.00 14.64
CA THR A 118 -13.34 -1.32 14.89
C THR A 118 -13.59 -1.67 16.36
N LEU A 119 -14.75 -1.27 16.90
CA LEU A 119 -15.19 -1.62 18.27
C LEU A 119 -15.12 -3.14 18.55
N PHE A 120 -15.45 -3.94 17.54
CA PHE A 120 -15.26 -5.38 17.56
C PHE A 120 -13.96 -5.70 16.82
N ASN A 121 -12.88 -5.96 17.58
CA ASN A 121 -11.58 -6.33 17.02
C ASN A 121 -11.73 -7.45 15.96
N ARG A 122 -11.59 -7.10 14.67
CA ARG A 122 -11.74 -8.05 13.56
C ARG A 122 -10.47 -8.85 13.41
N ILE A 123 -10.58 -10.18 13.50
CA ILE A 123 -9.45 -11.09 13.31
C ILE A 123 -9.59 -11.80 11.96
N THR A 124 -8.58 -11.68 11.11
CA THR A 124 -8.51 -12.34 9.81
C THR A 124 -7.31 -13.27 9.79
N ALA A 125 -7.52 -14.54 9.43
CA ALA A 125 -6.44 -15.47 9.14
C ALA A 125 -6.16 -15.48 7.65
N LEU A 126 -4.89 -15.30 7.31
CA LEU A 126 -4.35 -15.32 5.96
C LEU A 126 -3.47 -16.56 5.86
N LYS A 127 -3.78 -17.43 4.91
CA LYS A 127 -3.04 -18.66 4.71
C LYS A 127 -2.68 -18.78 3.24
N ARG A 128 -1.41 -18.97 2.94
CA ARG A 128 -0.96 -19.46 1.64
C ARG A 128 -0.45 -20.88 1.80
N ASP A 129 -0.98 -21.75 0.96
CA ASP A 129 -0.40 -23.06 0.62
C ASP A 129 0.17 -22.95 -0.80
N ASN A 130 0.95 -23.93 -1.27
CA ASN A 130 1.71 -23.89 -2.54
C ASN A 130 0.98 -23.15 -3.68
N ASN A 131 -0.26 -23.57 -3.99
CA ASN A 131 -1.05 -23.08 -5.13
C ASN A 131 -2.34 -22.35 -4.73
N SER A 132 -2.53 -21.99 -3.46
CA SER A 132 -3.79 -21.37 -3.02
C SER A 132 -3.59 -20.40 -1.88
N PHE A 133 -4.39 -19.33 -1.89
CA PHE A 133 -4.46 -18.37 -0.81
C PHE A 133 -5.88 -18.27 -0.27
N THR A 134 -5.99 -18.19 1.05
CA THR A 134 -7.25 -18.07 1.76
C THR A 134 -7.19 -16.93 2.77
N ALA A 135 -8.19 -16.06 2.76
CA ALA A 135 -8.40 -15.02 3.76
C ALA A 135 -9.74 -15.27 4.47
N ARG A 136 -9.70 -15.67 5.74
CA ARG A 136 -10.89 -16.03 6.54
C ARG A 136 -11.04 -15.13 7.75
N ILE A 137 -12.19 -14.48 7.89
CA ILE A 137 -12.55 -13.75 9.11
C ILE A 137 -12.91 -14.76 10.21
N LYS A 138 -12.16 -14.75 11.32
CA LYS A 138 -12.38 -15.62 12.49
C LYS A 138 -13.33 -15.01 13.52
N LYS A 139 -13.37 -13.68 13.63
CA LYS A 139 -14.19 -12.95 14.60
C LYS A 139 -14.86 -11.75 13.90
N GLY A 140 -16.20 -11.73 13.89
CA GLY A 140 -17.05 -10.77 13.16
C GLY A 140 -18.07 -11.47 12.25
N ILE A 141 -18.70 -10.74 11.32
CA ILE A 141 -19.55 -11.33 10.27
C ILE A 141 -18.66 -12.24 9.41
N GLY A 142 -18.98 -13.54 9.37
CA GLY A 142 -18.15 -14.57 8.77
C GLY A 142 -18.10 -14.43 7.25
N PHE A 143 -16.96 -13.99 6.73
CA PHE A 143 -16.65 -14.01 5.30
C PHE A 143 -15.30 -14.69 5.08
N SER A 144 -15.21 -15.49 4.01
CA SER A 144 -13.99 -16.14 3.57
C SER A 144 -13.79 -15.95 2.09
N ALA A 145 -12.63 -15.45 1.70
CA ALA A 145 -12.19 -15.38 0.32
C ALA A 145 -11.15 -16.49 0.05
N HIS A 146 -11.28 -17.16 -1.09
CA HIS A 146 -10.38 -18.21 -1.53
C HIS A 146 -9.93 -17.89 -2.96
N TYR A 147 -8.62 -17.89 -3.19
CA TYR A 147 -7.99 -17.63 -4.49
C TYR A 147 -7.08 -18.80 -4.85
N ASN A 148 -7.11 -19.23 -6.11
CA ASN A 148 -6.13 -20.17 -6.65
C ASN A 148 -5.02 -19.38 -7.32
N ILE A 149 -3.79 -19.87 -7.16
CA ILE A 149 -2.58 -19.22 -7.63
C ILE A 149 -1.78 -20.24 -8.41
N HIS A 150 -1.48 -19.94 -9.66
CA HIS A 150 -0.55 -20.71 -10.46
C HIS A 150 0.65 -19.83 -10.79
N GLN A 151 1.83 -20.21 -10.35
CA GLN A 151 3.03 -19.40 -10.48
C GLN A 151 4.20 -20.24 -10.98
N THR A 152 4.83 -19.77 -12.05
CA THR A 152 6.06 -20.28 -12.64
C THR A 152 7.03 -19.10 -12.80
N ASP A 153 8.23 -19.34 -13.34
CA ASP A 153 9.22 -18.28 -13.60
C ASP A 153 8.71 -17.24 -14.62
N SER A 154 7.82 -17.65 -15.53
CA SER A 154 7.32 -16.80 -16.61
C SER A 154 5.84 -16.46 -16.50
N VAL A 155 5.10 -17.05 -15.56
CA VAL A 155 3.65 -16.83 -15.46
C VAL A 155 3.25 -16.68 -13.99
N THR A 156 2.44 -15.66 -13.70
CA THR A 156 1.69 -15.56 -12.45
C THR A 156 0.22 -15.42 -12.78
N GLU A 157 -0.58 -16.42 -12.44
CA GLU A 157 -2.02 -16.46 -12.62
C GLU A 157 -2.73 -16.46 -11.26
N LEU A 158 -3.78 -15.65 -11.16
CA LEU A 158 -4.58 -15.40 -9.98
C LEU A 158 -6.07 -15.56 -10.33
N ILE A 159 -6.68 -16.61 -9.79
CA ILE A 159 -8.09 -16.94 -10.01
C ILE A 159 -8.87 -16.63 -8.73
N LYS A 160 -9.73 -15.61 -8.79
CA LYS A 160 -10.60 -15.17 -7.69
C LYS A 160 -12.05 -15.56 -7.96
N GLY A 161 -12.47 -16.69 -7.41
CA GLY A 161 -13.81 -17.24 -7.67
C GLY A 161 -13.99 -17.68 -9.13
N LYS A 162 -15.22 -17.69 -9.63
CA LYS A 162 -15.56 -18.26 -10.95
C LYS A 162 -15.39 -17.29 -12.14
N LEU A 163 -15.33 -15.98 -11.89
CA LEU A 163 -15.46 -14.95 -12.94
C LEU A 163 -14.28 -13.99 -13.04
N SER A 164 -13.33 -14.07 -12.10
CA SER A 164 -12.14 -13.21 -12.11
C SER A 164 -10.92 -14.10 -12.28
N ASN A 165 -10.43 -14.18 -13.51
CA ASN A 165 -9.10 -14.70 -13.81
C ASN A 165 -8.21 -13.54 -14.26
N GLN A 166 -7.03 -13.46 -13.68
CA GLN A 166 -6.02 -12.46 -13.95
C GLN A 166 -4.69 -13.15 -14.11
N LYS A 167 -3.97 -12.84 -15.19
CA LYS A 167 -2.75 -13.53 -15.53
C LYS A 167 -1.72 -12.52 -16.00
N LEU A 168 -0.52 -12.63 -15.46
CA LEU A 168 0.63 -11.84 -15.83
C LEU A 168 1.67 -12.79 -16.43
N VAL A 169 2.01 -12.60 -17.70
CA VAL A 169 2.93 -13.45 -18.46
C VAL A 169 4.17 -12.65 -18.81
N LEU A 170 5.33 -13.13 -18.38
CA LEU A 170 6.63 -12.65 -18.88
C LEU A 170 6.93 -13.33 -20.21
N ASN A 171 6.91 -12.52 -21.27
CA ASN A 171 7.22 -12.96 -22.62
C ASN A 171 8.74 -13.11 -22.81
N THR A 172 9.14 -13.89 -23.81
CA THR A 172 10.55 -14.18 -24.10
C THR A 172 11.37 -12.95 -24.51
N ASN A 173 10.71 -11.91 -25.02
CA ASN A 173 11.31 -10.60 -25.32
C ASN A 173 11.47 -9.71 -24.08
N GLY A 174 11.03 -10.16 -22.90
CA GLY A 174 11.10 -9.43 -21.63
C GLY A 174 9.93 -8.50 -21.36
N ASP A 175 8.89 -8.50 -22.21
CA ASP A 175 7.63 -7.79 -21.99
C ASP A 175 6.72 -8.54 -21.01
N TYR A 176 5.75 -7.83 -20.43
CA TYR A 176 4.74 -8.43 -19.58
C TYR A 176 3.35 -8.26 -20.18
N GLU A 177 2.68 -9.36 -20.47
CA GLU A 177 1.28 -9.34 -20.89
C GLU A 177 0.38 -9.52 -19.66
N TYR A 178 -0.56 -8.59 -19.45
CA TYR A 178 -1.56 -8.69 -18.40
C TYR A 178 -2.95 -8.99 -19.00
N GLU A 179 -3.42 -10.21 -18.77
CA GLU A 179 -4.72 -10.71 -19.22
C GLU A 179 -5.74 -10.65 -18.07
N ARG A 180 -6.96 -10.18 -18.35
CA ARG A 180 -8.14 -10.31 -17.48
C ARG A 180 -9.37 -10.67 -18.32
N ALA A 181 -10.28 -11.44 -17.73
CA ALA A 181 -11.47 -12.01 -18.38
C ALA A 181 -12.36 -11.04 -19.19
N LEU A 182 -12.34 -9.73 -18.90
CA LEU A 182 -13.21 -8.73 -19.57
C LEU A 182 -12.48 -7.47 -20.09
N ALA A 183 -11.18 -7.34 -19.84
CA ALA A 183 -10.32 -6.24 -20.31
C ALA A 183 -8.88 -6.60 -19.98
N GLY A 184 -8.03 -6.84 -20.99
CA GLY A 184 -6.59 -6.95 -20.81
C GLY A 184 -5.93 -5.59 -20.97
N GLU A 185 -4.85 -5.35 -20.25
CA GLU A 185 -3.95 -4.21 -20.47
C GLU A 185 -2.59 -4.76 -20.88
N ASP A 186 -2.00 -4.23 -21.94
CA ASP A 186 -0.69 -4.67 -22.40
C ASP A 186 0.40 -3.79 -21.77
N ILE A 187 1.27 -4.38 -20.94
CA ILE A 187 2.34 -3.69 -20.22
C ILE A 187 3.64 -3.90 -21.00
N GLN A 188 3.90 -3.00 -21.93
CA GLN A 188 5.05 -3.13 -22.82
C GLN A 188 6.31 -2.48 -22.24
N LYS A 189 7.45 -3.16 -22.37
CA LYS A 189 8.73 -2.66 -21.89
C LYS A 189 9.29 -1.61 -22.85
N THR A 190 9.98 -0.64 -22.28
CA THR A 190 10.74 0.39 -23.02
C THR A 190 12.18 0.40 -22.54
N ALA A 191 13.03 1.17 -23.23
CA ALA A 191 14.43 1.37 -22.81
C ALA A 191 14.55 1.97 -21.40
N ARG A 192 13.51 2.66 -20.90
CA ARG A 192 13.53 3.39 -19.62
C ARG A 192 12.50 2.91 -18.60
N GLY A 193 11.71 1.89 -18.90
CA GLY A 193 10.65 1.40 -18.01
C GLY A 193 9.56 0.68 -18.78
N TYR A 194 8.30 1.12 -18.61
CA TYR A 194 7.13 0.47 -19.21
C TYR A 194 6.11 1.50 -19.67
N TYR A 195 5.24 1.12 -20.60
CA TYR A 195 4.02 1.87 -20.86
C TYR A 195 2.81 0.95 -20.90
N ILE A 196 1.64 1.53 -20.62
CA ILE A 196 0.36 0.82 -20.72
C ILE A 196 -0.46 1.46 -21.81
N LYS A 197 -0.88 0.64 -22.77
CA LYS A 197 -1.72 1.08 -23.88
C LYS A 197 -3.19 1.06 -23.45
N ASN A 198 -3.77 2.25 -23.29
CA ASN A 198 -5.21 2.41 -23.16
C ASN A 198 -5.82 2.80 -24.51
N LEU A 199 -7.16 2.69 -24.65
CA LEU A 199 -7.87 2.84 -25.94
C LEU A 199 -7.54 4.14 -26.69
N LEU A 200 -7.09 5.19 -25.99
CA LEU A 200 -6.80 6.52 -26.54
C LEU A 200 -5.44 7.12 -26.13
N ASN A 201 -4.73 6.59 -25.12
CA ASN A 201 -3.53 7.22 -24.54
C ASN A 201 -2.45 6.19 -24.14
N ARG A 202 -1.20 6.67 -23.99
CA ARG A 202 -0.07 5.92 -23.43
C ARG A 202 0.28 6.49 -22.06
N ASP A 203 0.31 5.64 -21.03
CA ASP A 203 0.80 6.01 -19.71
C ASP A 203 2.23 5.48 -19.51
N ASP A 204 3.20 6.36 -19.35
CA ASP A 204 4.61 5.98 -19.16
C ASP A 204 4.98 5.83 -17.68
N TYR A 205 5.70 4.74 -17.38
CA TYR A 205 6.33 4.46 -16.10
C TYR A 205 7.84 4.44 -16.32
N ILE A 206 8.56 5.41 -15.76
CA ILE A 206 9.94 5.70 -16.15
C ILE A 206 10.87 5.56 -14.95
N LYS A 207 11.90 4.73 -15.09
CA LYS A 207 13.05 4.67 -14.19
C LYS A 207 14.12 5.66 -14.64
N LYS A 208 14.55 6.54 -13.73
CA LYS A 208 15.62 7.53 -13.91
C LYS A 208 16.59 7.39 -12.75
N ASP A 209 17.77 6.80 -12.93
CA ASP A 209 18.80 6.57 -11.89
C ASP A 209 18.25 6.25 -10.48
N HIS A 210 17.99 7.29 -9.68
CA HIS A 210 17.52 7.22 -8.30
C HIS A 210 16.02 7.54 -8.11
N ALA A 211 15.23 7.61 -9.18
CA ALA A 211 13.83 7.98 -9.16
C ALA A 211 12.97 7.13 -10.12
N LEU A 212 11.70 7.02 -9.78
CA LEU A 212 10.64 6.46 -10.60
C LEU A 212 9.59 7.53 -10.82
N VAL A 213 9.28 7.82 -12.08
CA VAL A 213 8.15 8.67 -12.47
C VAL A 213 7.00 7.74 -12.84
N LEU A 214 5.87 7.90 -12.15
CA LEU A 214 4.69 7.08 -12.28
C LEU A 214 3.54 7.93 -12.84
N LYS A 215 2.44 7.26 -13.20
CA LYS A 215 1.17 7.92 -13.55
C LYS A 215 0.68 8.87 -12.44
N ASN A 216 -0.23 9.79 -12.76
CA ASN A 216 -0.81 10.78 -11.85
C ASN A 216 0.23 11.72 -11.21
N ASP A 217 1.31 11.96 -11.96
CA ASP A 217 2.43 12.84 -11.61
C ASP A 217 3.12 12.51 -10.28
N LEU A 218 3.09 11.23 -9.90
CA LEU A 218 3.74 10.74 -8.69
C LEU A 218 5.20 10.37 -8.99
N THR A 219 6.11 10.86 -8.18
CA THR A 219 7.54 10.53 -8.28
C THR A 219 8.03 9.92 -6.97
N ILE A 220 8.70 8.77 -7.07
CA ILE A 220 9.35 8.09 -5.95
C ILE A 220 10.85 8.23 -6.12
N ARG A 221 11.57 8.79 -5.15
CA ARG A 221 13.00 9.11 -5.31
C ARG A 221 13.80 8.75 -4.07
N HIS A 222 14.98 8.18 -4.28
CA HIS A 222 16.00 8.04 -3.24
C HIS A 222 16.64 9.39 -2.92
N ARG A 223 16.73 9.71 -1.63
CA ARG A 223 17.49 10.85 -1.13
C ARG A 223 18.19 10.49 0.18
N LYS A 224 19.50 10.24 0.11
CA LYS A 224 20.29 9.73 1.24
C LYS A 224 19.66 8.42 1.74
N ASN A 225 19.44 8.29 3.05
CA ASN A 225 18.88 7.10 3.70
C ASN A 225 17.35 7.20 3.80
N ALA A 226 16.69 7.70 2.76
CA ALA A 226 15.24 7.92 2.73
C ALA A 226 14.69 7.79 1.31
N ILE A 227 13.42 7.41 1.22
CA ILE A 227 12.61 7.50 0.00
C ILE A 227 11.67 8.70 0.14
N GLU A 228 11.68 9.59 -0.85
CA GLU A 228 10.74 10.69 -1.00
C GLU A 228 9.61 10.29 -1.95
N ILE A 229 8.38 10.61 -1.57
CA ILE A 229 7.17 10.45 -2.38
C ILE A 229 6.67 11.85 -2.70
N LEU A 230 6.76 12.23 -3.97
CA LEU A 230 6.50 13.57 -4.47
C LEU A 230 5.34 13.55 -5.45
N LYS A 231 4.60 14.66 -5.54
CA LYS A 231 3.59 14.87 -6.57
C LYS A 231 3.81 16.19 -7.29
N LEU A 232 3.70 16.21 -8.62
CA LEU A 232 3.75 17.45 -9.37
C LEU A 232 2.49 18.28 -9.06
N GLY A 233 2.69 19.48 -8.53
CA GLY A 233 1.65 20.50 -8.39
C GLY A 233 1.73 21.50 -9.55
N TRP A 234 1.40 22.75 -9.27
CA TRP A 234 1.48 23.85 -10.25
C TRP A 234 2.94 24.20 -10.56
N GLY A 235 3.57 23.42 -11.44
CA GLY A 235 4.93 23.65 -11.96
C GLY A 235 6.08 23.22 -11.04
N LYS A 236 5.81 22.66 -9.86
CA LYS A 236 6.84 22.13 -8.96
C LYS A 236 6.42 20.86 -8.24
N GLU A 237 7.38 19.98 -7.98
CA GLU A 237 7.20 18.81 -7.13
C GLU A 237 6.94 19.24 -5.68
N GLN A 238 5.96 18.61 -5.04
CA GLN A 238 5.67 18.77 -3.62
C GLN A 238 5.90 17.43 -2.91
N LEU A 239 6.65 17.46 -1.81
CA LEU A 239 6.83 16.28 -0.96
C LEU A 239 5.50 15.94 -0.28
N LEU A 240 4.95 14.77 -0.60
CA LEU A 240 3.78 14.22 0.09
C LEU A 240 4.22 13.49 1.36
N TYR A 241 5.15 12.56 1.21
CA TYR A 241 5.64 11.73 2.30
C TYR A 241 7.13 11.46 2.17
N GLN A 242 7.79 11.29 3.30
CA GLN A 242 9.11 10.72 3.42
C GLN A 242 9.01 9.36 4.11
N MET A 243 9.74 8.38 3.60
CA MET A 243 9.85 7.04 4.14
C MET A 243 11.28 6.80 4.58
N ILE A 244 11.48 6.51 5.85
CA ILE A 244 12.79 6.14 6.42
C ILE A 244 12.71 4.74 7.04
N PHE A 245 13.84 4.05 6.99
CA PHE A 245 13.99 2.68 7.46
C PHE A 245 14.93 2.68 8.64
N THR A 246 14.62 1.85 9.62
CA THR A 246 15.43 1.60 10.80
C THR A 246 15.53 0.08 10.99
N GLU A 247 16.32 -0.39 11.94
CA GLU A 247 16.45 -1.82 12.21
C GLU A 247 15.12 -2.48 12.61
N ASN A 248 14.23 -1.73 13.23
CA ASN A 248 13.01 -2.23 13.86
C ASN A 248 11.74 -1.48 13.44
N ALA A 249 11.81 -0.56 12.47
CA ALA A 249 10.63 0.11 11.94
C ALA A 249 10.82 0.70 10.54
N ILE A 250 9.69 0.86 9.86
CA ILE A 250 9.53 1.76 8.72
C ILE A 250 8.66 2.94 9.17
N LEU A 251 9.13 4.16 8.95
CA LEU A 251 8.41 5.39 9.31
C LEU A 251 8.06 6.14 8.02
N ILE A 252 6.78 6.41 7.79
CA ILE A 252 6.25 7.14 6.63
C ILE A 252 5.50 8.36 7.13
N TYR A 253 5.92 9.56 6.73
CA TYR A 253 5.35 10.78 7.29
C TYR A 253 5.44 11.96 6.35
N ASN A 254 4.46 12.86 6.43
CA ASN A 254 4.47 14.13 5.72
C ASN A 254 5.25 15.20 6.49
N ASN A 255 5.29 16.43 5.97
CA ASN A 255 5.94 17.58 6.63
C ASN A 255 5.36 17.96 8.00
N LYS A 256 4.18 17.45 8.36
CA LYS A 256 3.53 17.63 9.67
C LYS A 256 3.70 16.40 10.58
N TYR A 257 4.60 15.49 10.24
CA TYR A 257 4.82 14.23 10.97
C TYR A 257 3.57 13.35 11.08
N THR A 258 2.60 13.51 10.17
CA THR A 258 1.42 12.65 10.08
C THR A 258 1.69 11.51 9.11
N GLY A 259 1.30 10.29 9.46
CA GLY A 259 1.45 9.13 8.59
C GLY A 259 1.45 7.81 9.35
N TYR A 260 2.35 6.91 8.99
CA TYR A 260 2.40 5.54 9.51
C TYR A 260 3.74 5.21 10.15
N LYS A 261 3.67 4.44 11.24
CA LYS A 261 4.82 3.67 11.75
C LYS A 261 4.49 2.20 11.61
N ILE A 262 5.38 1.46 10.97
CA ILE A 262 5.33 0.01 10.82
C ILE A 262 6.46 -0.53 11.68
N ALA A 263 6.14 -1.03 12.88
CA ALA A 263 7.12 -1.53 13.83
C ALA A 263 7.26 -3.05 13.73
N PHE A 264 8.50 -3.53 13.75
CA PHE A 264 8.84 -4.94 13.86
C PHE A 264 9.17 -5.23 15.33
N GLU A 265 8.21 -5.74 16.08
CA GLU A 265 8.43 -6.11 17.49
C GLU A 265 9.39 -7.29 17.59
N ASN A 266 9.31 -8.21 16.64
CA ASN A 266 10.23 -9.33 16.44
C ASN A 266 10.10 -9.84 15.00
N GLN A 267 10.78 -10.93 14.65
CA GLN A 267 10.76 -11.52 13.30
C GLN A 267 9.37 -11.99 12.84
N ASN A 268 8.42 -12.18 13.76
CA ASN A 268 7.10 -12.73 13.49
C ASN A 268 5.96 -11.73 13.72
N THR A 269 6.19 -10.62 14.42
CA THR A 269 5.16 -9.63 14.74
C THR A 269 5.45 -8.28 14.10
N LEU A 270 4.49 -7.78 13.34
CA LEU A 270 4.48 -6.47 12.73
C LEU A 270 3.26 -5.68 13.21
N GLU A 271 3.48 -4.45 13.64
CA GLU A 271 2.45 -3.54 14.10
C GLU A 271 2.38 -2.30 13.23
N VAL A 272 1.17 -1.90 12.87
CA VAL A 272 0.92 -0.70 12.06
C VAL A 272 0.21 0.32 12.90
N TYR A 273 0.85 1.46 13.06
CA TYR A 273 0.33 2.63 13.72
C TYR A 273 -0.02 3.68 12.67
N ASN A 274 -1.20 4.29 12.79
CA ASN A 274 -1.52 5.54 12.11
C ASN A 274 -1.33 6.66 13.14
N ASN A 275 -0.31 7.47 12.92
CA ASN A 275 0.26 8.35 13.94
C ASN A 275 0.61 7.54 15.20
N GLN A 276 0.07 7.88 16.36
CA GLN A 276 0.32 7.15 17.61
C GLN A 276 -0.68 6.02 17.88
N ARG A 277 -1.72 5.88 17.04
CA ARG A 277 -2.77 4.89 17.26
C ARG A 277 -2.41 3.59 16.57
N LEU A 278 -2.31 2.50 17.33
CA LEU A 278 -2.23 1.15 16.78
C LEU A 278 -3.52 0.84 16.00
N ILE A 279 -3.39 0.56 14.70
CA ILE A 279 -4.54 0.25 13.84
C ILE A 279 -4.58 -1.21 13.44
N LYS A 280 -3.43 -1.87 13.26
CA LYS A 280 -3.36 -3.28 12.84
C LYS A 280 -2.16 -3.98 13.47
N THR A 281 -2.34 -5.26 13.82
CA THR A 281 -1.24 -6.17 14.20
C THR A 281 -1.26 -7.37 13.27
N TYR A 282 -0.09 -7.78 12.79
CA TYR A 282 0.12 -8.95 11.96
C TYR A 282 1.08 -9.89 12.68
N GLN A 283 0.68 -11.15 12.84
CA GLN A 283 1.49 -12.17 13.50
C GLN A 283 1.66 -13.36 12.58
N LYS A 284 2.90 -13.63 12.18
CA LYS A 284 3.32 -14.83 11.48
C LYS A 284 3.41 -15.99 12.47
N LYS A 285 2.94 -17.16 12.03
CA LYS A 285 3.07 -18.42 12.77
C LYS A 285 4.08 -19.33 12.10
#